data_AF-A0A4Y7T304-F1
#
_entry.id   AF-A0A4Y7T304-F1
#
_cell.length_a   1.000
_cell.length_b   1.000
_cell.length_c   1.000
_cell.angle_alpha   90.00
_cell.angle_beta   90.00
_cell.angle_gamma   90.00
#
_symmetry.space_group_name_H-M   'P 1'
#
loop_
_entity.id
_entity.type
_entity.pdbx_description
1 polymer ?
#
loop_
_entity_poly.entity_id
_entity_poly.type
_entity_poly.pdbx_seq_one_letter_code
_entity_poly.pdbx_strand_id
1 'polypeptide(L)'
;DPLVHYGCHFGRTIRAFCRVHTLLTNGVNRTMQIDLGRLSKGALDPTERIEHSVYERLLALVPNLEERLNTGSNDELMYIADMLNKGSASARSSDTRSLKSAIVDWITPPNVTLTPPLTRNVKTGRGFHHQRTGELLCPVNLDWDDPK
;
A
#
# COMPACT_ATOMS: atom_id res chain seq x y z
N ASP A 1 -3.72 -19.28 0.62
CA ASP A 1 -3.98 -18.86 2.00
C ASP A 1 -4.83 -17.58 2.01
N PRO A 2 -5.97 -17.54 2.72
CA PRO A 2 -6.85 -16.37 2.82
C PRO A 2 -6.18 -15.09 3.37
N LEU A 3 -5.18 -15.22 4.25
CA LEU A 3 -4.45 -14.08 4.82
C LEU A 3 -3.72 -13.27 3.74
N VAL A 4 -3.35 -13.88 2.62
CA VAL A 4 -2.78 -13.13 1.49
C VAL A 4 -3.81 -12.14 0.91
N HIS A 5 -5.08 -12.55 0.78
CA HIS A 5 -6.14 -11.66 0.31
C HIS A 5 -6.44 -10.54 1.31
N TYR A 6 -6.48 -10.87 2.60
CA TYR A 6 -6.61 -9.86 3.64
C TYR A 6 -5.42 -8.90 3.67
N GLY A 7 -4.20 -9.39 3.44
CA GLY A 7 -3.01 -8.56 3.28
C GLY A 7 -3.15 -7.58 2.11
N CYS A 8 -3.69 -8.03 0.98
CA CYS A 8 -3.98 -7.13 -0.15
C CYS A 8 -4.96 -6.01 0.25
N HIS A 9 -6.04 -6.35 0.95
CA HIS A 9 -7.04 -5.38 1.38
C HIS A 9 -6.46 -4.41 2.42
N PHE A 10 -5.74 -4.92 3.42
CA PHE A 10 -5.02 -4.14 4.43
C PHE A 10 -4.07 -3.12 3.79
N GLY A 11 -3.25 -3.57 2.84
CA GLY A 11 -2.29 -2.71 2.14
C GLY A 11 -2.96 -1.59 1.33
N ARG A 12 -4.15 -1.82 0.78
CA ARG A 12 -4.88 -0.81 -0.02
C ARG A 12 -5.71 0.18 0.78
N THR A 13 -6.22 -0.22 1.95
CA THR A 13 -7.25 0.56 2.68
C THR A 13 -6.85 1.02 4.07
N ILE A 14 -5.84 0.40 4.67
CA ILE A 14 -5.42 0.70 6.05
C ILE A 14 -4.00 1.28 6.04
N ARG A 15 -3.00 0.52 5.58
CA ARG A 15 -1.61 0.95 5.63
C ARG A 15 -0.79 0.32 4.50
N ALA A 16 -0.48 1.13 3.48
CA ALA A 16 0.30 0.68 2.32
C ALA A 16 1.73 0.23 2.68
N PHE A 17 2.40 0.93 3.59
CA PHE A 17 3.75 0.60 4.07
C PHE A 17 3.70 0.28 5.56
N CYS A 18 3.83 -1.01 5.87
CA CYS A 18 3.74 -1.52 7.23
C CYS A 18 4.78 -2.63 7.44
N ARG A 19 5.43 -2.63 8.60
CA ARG A 19 6.23 -3.76 9.08
C ARG A 19 5.29 -4.69 9.85
N VAL A 20 4.59 -5.58 9.15
CA VAL A 20 3.47 -6.34 9.74
C VAL A 20 3.91 -7.16 10.95
N HIS A 21 5.11 -7.76 10.93
CA HIS A 21 5.63 -8.49 12.09
C HIS A 21 5.71 -7.59 13.33
N THR A 22 6.36 -6.42 13.22
CA THR A 22 6.46 -5.45 14.31
C THR A 22 5.08 -4.98 14.78
N LEU A 23 4.17 -4.71 13.83
CA LEU A 23 2.79 -4.31 14.13
C LEU A 23 2.08 -5.37 14.99
N LEU A 24 2.16 -6.65 14.61
CA LEU A 24 1.51 -7.75 15.32
C LEU A 24 2.14 -7.98 16.69
N THR A 25 3.47 -8.07 16.77
CA THR A 25 4.18 -8.28 18.03
C THR A 25 3.90 -7.15 19.02
N ASN A 26 4.00 -5.89 18.59
CA ASN A 26 3.71 -4.73 19.45
C ASN A 26 2.22 -4.68 19.82
N GLY A 27 1.34 -4.97 18.86
CA GLY A 27 -0.11 -4.99 19.04
C GLY A 27 -0.55 -5.98 20.11
N VAL A 28 -0.13 -7.25 20.01
CA VAL A 28 -0.44 -8.30 20.99
C VAL A 28 0.08 -7.94 22.37
N ASN A 29 1.34 -7.52 22.48
CA ASN A 29 1.92 -7.11 23.76
C ASN A 29 1.19 -5.92 24.39
N ARG A 30 0.83 -4.92 23.57
CA ARG A 30 0.13 -3.72 24.04
C ARG A 30 -1.30 -4.03 24.49
N THR A 31 -2.03 -4.85 23.74
CA THR A 31 -3.37 -5.34 24.15
C THR A 31 -3.28 -6.09 25.49
N MET A 32 -2.35 -7.03 25.63
CA MET A 32 -2.14 -7.76 26.89
C MET A 32 -1.85 -6.81 28.08
N GLN A 33 -1.01 -5.80 27.88
CA GLN A 33 -0.69 -4.84 28.95
C GLN A 33 -1.89 -3.96 29.33
N ILE A 34 -2.73 -3.59 28.36
CA ILE A 34 -3.96 -2.84 28.58
C ILE A 34 -4.96 -3.69 29.35
N ASP A 35 -5.16 -4.95 28.96
CA ASP A 35 -6.12 -5.86 29.60
C ASP A 35 -5.74 -6.19 31.04
N LEU A 36 -4.43 -6.28 31.33
CA LEU A 36 -3.89 -6.44 32.69
C LEU A 36 -3.88 -5.14 33.51
N GLY A 37 -4.36 -4.02 32.96
CA GLY A 37 -4.35 -2.71 33.62
C GLY A 37 -2.96 -2.10 33.86
N ARG A 38 -1.93 -2.64 33.19
CA ARG A 38 -0.53 -2.18 33.33
C ARG A 38 -0.22 -0.97 32.45
N LEU A 39 -1.01 -0.76 31.40
CA LEU A 39 -0.85 0.33 30.45
C LEU A 39 -2.21 0.96 30.15
N SER A 40 -2.29 2.28 30.21
CA SER A 40 -3.48 3.01 29.75
C SER A 40 -3.29 3.45 28.30
N LYS A 41 -4.34 3.36 27.47
CA LYS A 41 -4.33 3.87 26.09
C LYS A 41 -3.95 5.36 26.02
N GLY A 42 -4.24 6.13 27.06
CA GLY A 42 -3.87 7.55 27.14
C GLY A 42 -2.39 7.82 27.40
N ALA A 43 -1.65 6.83 27.91
CA ALA A 43 -0.22 6.92 28.19
C ALA A 43 0.66 6.64 26.95
N LEU A 44 0.07 6.14 25.88
CA LEU A 44 0.76 5.86 24.62
C LEU A 44 1.22 7.15 23.95
N ASP A 45 2.44 7.13 23.39
CA ASP A 45 2.89 8.24 22.58
C ASP A 45 2.08 8.35 21.26
N PRO A 46 2.16 9.47 20.52
CA PRO A 46 1.39 9.62 19.28
C PRO A 46 1.67 8.55 18.21
N THR A 47 2.92 8.09 18.11
CA THR A 47 3.33 7.06 17.16
C THR A 47 2.76 5.70 17.55
N GLU A 48 2.85 5.35 18.83
CA GLU A 48 2.29 4.12 19.37
C GLU A 48 0.76 4.07 19.25
N ARG A 49 0.08 5.21 19.45
CA ARG A 49 -1.38 5.31 19.24
C ARG A 49 -1.75 5.04 17.79
N ILE A 50 -1.01 5.63 16.85
CA ILE A 50 -1.25 5.38 15.42
C ILE A 50 -0.99 3.91 15.09
N GLU A 51 0.14 3.35 15.53
CA GLU A 51 0.47 1.94 15.31
C GLU A 51 -0.60 1.01 15.89
N HIS A 52 -1.03 1.25 17.13
CA HIS A 52 -2.07 0.45 17.78
C HIS A 52 -3.42 0.57 17.06
N SER A 53 -3.78 1.76 16.58
CA SER A 53 -5.01 1.94 15.77
C SER A 53 -4.97 1.17 14.44
N VAL A 54 -3.78 1.05 13.82
CA VAL A 54 -3.59 0.23 12.62
C VAL A 54 -3.73 -1.25 12.95
N TYR A 55 -3.22 -1.69 14.11
CA TYR A 55 -3.39 -3.05 14.61
C TYR A 55 -4.87 -3.39 14.88
N GLU A 56 -5.60 -2.53 15.60
CA GLU A 56 -7.04 -2.72 15.86
C GLU A 56 -7.85 -2.81 14.56
N ARG A 57 -7.54 -1.95 13.58
CA ARG A 57 -8.18 -2.00 12.25
C ARG A 57 -7.84 -3.28 11.47
N LEU A 58 -6.65 -3.84 11.66
CA LEU A 58 -6.28 -5.13 11.07
C LEU A 58 -7.05 -6.28 11.72
N LEU A 59 -7.21 -6.28 13.05
CA LEU A 59 -8.03 -7.27 13.76
C LEU A 59 -9.49 -7.23 13.28
N ALA A 60 -10.06 -6.02 13.12
CA ALA A 60 -11.42 -5.85 12.60
C ALA A 60 -11.58 -6.31 11.14
N LEU A 61 -10.51 -6.25 10.35
CA LEU A 61 -10.52 -6.66 8.94
C LEU A 61 -10.48 -8.18 8.77
N VAL A 62 -9.73 -8.89 9.62
CA VAL A 62 -9.42 -10.31 9.44
C VAL A 62 -10.18 -11.14 10.47
N PRO A 63 -11.17 -11.95 10.05
CA PRO A 63 -11.94 -12.78 10.97
C PRO A 63 -11.06 -13.70 11.81
N ASN A 64 -11.37 -13.80 13.10
CA ASN A 64 -10.69 -14.64 14.09
C ASN A 64 -9.18 -14.40 14.22
N LEU A 65 -8.66 -13.26 13.72
CA LEU A 65 -7.23 -12.97 13.81
C LEU A 65 -6.79 -12.78 15.26
N GLU A 66 -7.59 -12.08 16.06
CA GLU A 66 -7.28 -11.84 17.48
C GLU A 66 -7.13 -13.15 18.27
N GLU A 67 -8.09 -14.06 18.13
CA GLU A 67 -8.04 -15.39 18.75
C GLU A 67 -6.79 -16.17 18.31
N ARG A 68 -6.48 -16.17 17.01
CA ARG A 68 -5.28 -16.84 16.48
C ARG A 68 -3.99 -16.24 17.01
N LEU A 69 -3.91 -14.93 17.17
CA LEU A 69 -2.72 -14.27 17.72
C LEU A 69 -2.54 -14.53 19.22
N ASN A 70 -3.65 -14.65 19.96
CA ASN A 70 -3.62 -14.90 21.40
C ASN A 70 -3.37 -16.37 21.76
N THR A 71 -3.78 -17.32 20.90
CA THR A 71 -3.65 -18.77 21.14
C THR A 71 -2.51 -19.41 20.36
N GLY A 72 -2.01 -18.75 19.33
CA GLY A 72 -0.96 -19.23 18.44
C GLY A 72 0.43 -19.17 19.06
N SER A 73 1.36 -19.93 18.47
CA SER A 73 2.78 -19.84 18.79
C SER A 73 3.44 -18.62 18.11
N ASN A 74 4.69 -18.35 18.46
CA ASN A 74 5.49 -17.35 17.74
C ASN A 74 5.65 -17.70 16.26
N ASP A 75 5.75 -18.99 15.91
CA ASP A 75 5.83 -19.43 14.51
C ASP A 75 4.54 -19.13 13.75
N GLU A 76 3.38 -19.27 14.41
CA GLU A 76 2.09 -18.91 13.82
C GLU A 76 1.99 -17.39 13.62
N LEU A 77 2.47 -16.58 14.57
CA LEU A 77 2.55 -15.12 14.39
C LEU A 77 3.42 -14.74 13.19
N MET A 78 4.61 -15.35 13.07
CA MET A 78 5.51 -15.14 11.94
C MET A 78 4.83 -15.52 10.62
N TYR A 79 4.17 -16.68 10.59
CA TYR A 79 3.43 -17.14 9.41
C TYR A 79 2.33 -16.16 9.00
N ILE A 80 1.51 -15.70 9.96
CA ILE A 80 0.46 -14.72 9.73
C ILE A 80 1.05 -13.41 9.17
N ALA A 81 2.12 -12.92 9.80
CA ALA A 81 2.81 -11.72 9.37
C ALA A 81 3.31 -11.83 7.93
N ASP A 82 3.90 -12.97 7.57
CA ASP A 82 4.42 -13.24 6.23
C ASP A 82 3.31 -13.29 5.17
N MET A 83 2.18 -13.93 5.46
CA MET A 83 1.06 -13.98 4.51
C MET A 83 0.43 -12.61 4.29
N LEU A 84 0.23 -11.82 5.36
CA LEU A 84 -0.27 -10.45 5.28
C LEU A 84 0.71 -9.52 4.53
N ASN A 85 2.01 -9.65 4.80
CA ASN A 85 3.07 -8.91 4.09
C ASN A 85 3.09 -9.27 2.61
N LYS A 86 3.00 -10.57 2.27
CA LYS A 86 2.97 -11.05 0.89
C LYS A 86 1.78 -10.46 0.13
N GLY A 87 0.60 -10.44 0.75
CA GLY A 87 -0.59 -9.78 0.19
C GLY A 87 -0.38 -8.28 -0.03
N SER A 88 0.07 -7.57 1.00
CA SER A 88 0.31 -6.13 0.94
C SER A 88 1.33 -5.75 -0.14
N ALA A 89 2.43 -6.49 -0.24
CA ALA A 89 3.46 -6.28 -1.26
C ALA A 89 2.94 -6.59 -2.68
N SER A 90 2.14 -7.66 -2.82
CA SER A 90 1.55 -8.03 -4.11
C SER A 90 0.55 -6.98 -4.59
N ALA A 91 -0.27 -6.42 -3.70
CA ALA A 91 -1.20 -5.34 -4.01
C ALA A 91 -0.45 -4.11 -4.58
N ARG A 92 0.59 -3.63 -3.88
CA ARG A 92 1.41 -2.51 -4.36
C ARG A 92 2.06 -2.80 -5.73
N SER A 93 2.60 -4.00 -5.91
CA SER A 93 3.21 -4.41 -7.18
C SER A 93 2.18 -4.46 -8.32
N SER A 94 0.97 -4.95 -8.03
CA SER A 94 -0.14 -4.96 -8.99
C SER A 94 -0.58 -3.56 -9.37
N ASP A 95 -0.73 -2.67 -8.39
CA ASP A 95 -1.21 -1.30 -8.61
C ASP A 95 -0.19 -0.49 -9.42
N THR A 96 1.11 -0.60 -9.09
CA THR A 96 2.18 0.03 -9.88
C THR A 96 2.34 -0.57 -11.28
N ARG A 97 2.00 -1.84 -11.47
CA ARG A 97 1.99 -2.50 -12.79
C ARG A 97 0.84 -1.99 -13.66
N SER A 98 -0.38 -1.94 -13.12
CA SER A 98 -1.58 -1.54 -13.86
C SER A 98 -1.59 -0.05 -14.24
N LEU A 99 -0.94 0.79 -13.43
CA LEU A 99 -0.81 2.23 -13.75
C LEU A 99 -0.17 2.48 -15.11
N LYS A 100 0.74 1.60 -15.59
CA LYS A 100 1.41 1.81 -16.88
C LYS A 100 0.40 1.84 -18.04
N SER A 101 -0.52 0.90 -18.10
CA SER A 101 -1.51 0.89 -19.18
C SER A 101 -2.54 1.99 -19.00
N ALA A 102 -3.01 2.19 -17.76
CA ALA A 102 -4.00 3.21 -17.44
C ALA A 102 -3.54 4.63 -17.80
N ILE A 103 -2.26 4.96 -17.57
CA ILE A 103 -1.70 6.27 -17.96
C ILE A 103 -1.75 6.45 -19.47
N VAL A 104 -1.38 5.43 -20.26
CA VAL A 104 -1.42 5.53 -21.72
C VAL A 104 -2.85 5.75 -22.21
N ASP A 105 -3.79 4.99 -21.65
CA ASP A 105 -5.22 5.13 -21.99
C ASP A 105 -5.75 6.53 -21.62
N TRP A 106 -5.32 7.08 -20.49
CA TRP A 106 -5.74 8.40 -20.00
C TRP A 106 -5.19 9.57 -20.82
N ILE A 107 -3.92 9.52 -21.23
CA ILE A 107 -3.29 10.62 -21.98
C ILE A 107 -3.62 10.60 -23.48
N THR A 108 -4.15 9.48 -23.98
CA THR A 108 -4.52 9.29 -25.38
C THR A 108 -5.92 9.87 -25.62
N PRO A 109 -6.07 10.92 -26.46
CA PRO A 109 -7.38 11.48 -26.75
C PRO A 109 -8.32 10.44 -27.41
N PRO A 110 -9.65 10.55 -27.22
CA PRO A 110 -10.60 9.64 -27.85
C PRO A 110 -10.43 9.61 -29.37
N ASN A 111 -10.43 8.40 -29.95
CA ASN A 111 -10.29 8.16 -31.39
C ASN A 111 -8.99 8.68 -32.03
N VAL A 112 -7.95 8.95 -31.24
CA VAL A 112 -6.64 9.39 -31.74
C VAL A 112 -5.55 8.42 -31.27
N THR A 113 -4.52 8.22 -32.08
CA THR A 113 -3.28 7.53 -31.68
C THR A 113 -2.18 8.54 -31.41
N LEU A 114 -1.47 8.38 -30.30
CA LEU A 114 -0.28 9.18 -30.01
C LEU A 114 0.79 8.99 -31.09
N THR A 115 1.56 10.04 -31.36
CA THR A 115 2.66 10.02 -32.33
C THR A 115 3.95 10.48 -31.64
N PRO A 116 4.98 9.62 -31.54
CA PRO A 116 4.95 8.19 -31.89
C PRO A 116 4.03 7.36 -30.96
N PRO A 117 3.50 6.20 -31.40
CA PRO A 117 2.64 5.39 -30.55
C PRO A 117 3.32 4.94 -29.25
N LEU A 118 2.64 5.13 -28.12
CA LEU A 118 3.11 4.64 -26.82
C LEU A 118 2.52 3.26 -26.52
N THR A 119 3.39 2.28 -26.32
CA THR A 119 2.93 0.94 -25.91
C THR A 119 2.46 0.95 -24.46
N ARG A 120 1.41 0.19 -24.15
CA ARG A 120 0.79 0.15 -22.80
C ARG A 120 1.65 -0.54 -21.73
N ASN A 121 2.55 -1.43 -22.14
CA ASN A 121 3.27 -2.32 -21.21
C ASN A 121 4.72 -1.93 -20.92
N VAL A 122 5.36 -1.07 -21.72
CA VAL A 122 6.72 -0.57 -21.46
C VAL A 122 6.75 0.94 -21.22
N LYS A 123 7.69 1.40 -20.40
CA LYS A 123 7.84 2.82 -20.05
C LYS A 123 8.68 3.61 -21.05
N THR A 124 9.39 2.93 -21.94
CA THR A 124 10.25 3.55 -22.95
C THR A 124 9.46 4.54 -23.81
N GLY A 125 10.01 5.73 -24.04
CA GLY A 125 9.37 6.79 -24.82
C GLY A 125 8.37 7.66 -24.06
N ARG A 126 8.05 7.35 -22.80
CA ARG A 126 7.10 8.12 -21.96
C ARG A 126 7.81 9.20 -21.14
N GLY A 127 8.38 10.20 -21.79
CA GLY A 127 9.13 11.28 -21.12
C GLY A 127 9.15 12.55 -21.95
N PHE A 128 10.14 13.42 -21.70
CA PHE A 128 10.27 14.71 -22.37
C PHE A 128 10.53 14.64 -23.88
N HIS A 129 10.91 13.47 -24.42
CA HIS A 129 11.18 13.29 -25.85
C HIS A 129 9.93 12.96 -26.69
N HIS A 130 8.76 12.86 -26.08
CA HIS A 130 7.50 12.61 -26.78
C HIS A 130 6.56 13.78 -26.51
N GLN A 131 6.02 14.42 -27.55
CA GLN A 131 5.24 15.66 -27.46
C GLN A 131 4.18 15.62 -26.34
N ARG A 132 3.28 14.63 -26.39
CA ARG A 132 2.20 14.51 -25.38
C ARG A 132 2.69 14.32 -23.94
N THR A 133 3.68 13.46 -23.71
CA THR A 133 4.17 13.23 -22.35
C THR A 133 5.11 14.33 -21.87
N GLY A 134 5.83 14.98 -22.77
CA GLY A 134 6.67 16.14 -22.47
C GLY A 134 5.83 17.33 -22.05
N GLU A 135 4.79 17.65 -22.82
CA GLU A 135 3.76 18.66 -22.50
C GLU A 135 3.18 18.43 -21.09
N LEU A 136 2.73 17.21 -20.79
CA LEU A 136 2.14 16.87 -19.49
C LEU A 136 3.14 16.81 -18.32
N LEU A 137 4.43 16.66 -18.60
CA LEU A 137 5.51 16.68 -17.61
C LEU A 137 6.14 18.07 -17.47
N CYS A 138 5.78 19.01 -18.34
CA CYS A 138 6.34 20.35 -18.34
C CYS A 138 6.03 21.03 -16.99
N PRO A 139 7.03 21.60 -16.29
CA PRO A 139 6.80 22.37 -15.09
C PRO A 139 5.78 23.49 -15.34
N VAL A 140 4.89 23.74 -14.39
CA VAL A 140 3.80 24.73 -14.51
C VAL A 140 4.28 26.17 -14.75
N ASN A 141 5.55 26.46 -14.48
CA ASN A 141 6.18 27.76 -14.66
C ASN A 141 6.93 27.89 -16.00
N LEU A 142 6.85 26.88 -16.87
CA LEU A 142 7.41 26.87 -18.21
C LEU A 142 6.29 26.64 -19.22
N ASP A 143 6.38 27.33 -20.35
CA ASP A 143 5.52 27.05 -21.49
C ASP A 143 6.20 25.98 -22.37
N TRP A 144 5.50 24.86 -22.60
CA TRP A 144 6.01 23.78 -23.44
C TRP A 144 6.10 24.21 -24.91
N ASP A 145 5.21 25.11 -25.33
CA ASP A 145 5.15 25.62 -26.69
C ASP A 145 6.00 26.90 -26.87
N ASP A 146 6.80 27.29 -25.86
CA ASP A 146 7.72 28.43 -25.94
C ASP A 146 8.73 28.22 -27.09
N PRO A 147 8.70 29.03 -28.15
CA PRO A 147 9.65 28.92 -29.23
C PRO A 147 11.07 29.21 -28.73
N LYS A 148 12.01 28.31 -29.07
CA LYS A 148 13.45 28.51 -28.81
C LYS A 148 14.04 29.70 -29.55
#